data_AF-F6SA85-F1
#
_entry.id   AF-F6SA85-F1
#
_cell.length_a   1.000
_cell.length_b   1.000
_cell.length_c   1.000
_cell.angle_alpha   90.00
_cell.angle_beta   90.00
_cell.angle_gamma   90.00
#
_symmetry.space_group_name_H-M   'P 1'
#
loop_
_entity.id
_entity.type
_entity.pdbx_description
1 polymer ?
#
loop_
_entity_poly.entity_id
_entity_poly.type
_entity_poly.pdbx_seq_one_letter_code
_entity_poly.pdbx_strand_id
1 'polypeptide(L)'
;HPYFADLNWERLEAGVIPPPFVPDPRQVYAKDVSDIRLGSEAKGVVLTKEDTDFHKKFSSGRVAIPWQQEMLETGLFEDVLSRPNPVVPVVDSKKSKSKVCALL
;
A
#
# COMPACT_ATOMS: atom_id res chain seq x y z
N HIS A 1 -25.77 20.61 10.36
CA HIS A 1 -25.26 21.95 10.68
C HIS A 1 -25.42 22.84 9.43
N PRO A 2 -25.91 24.09 9.53
CA PRO A 2 -26.19 24.95 8.36
C PRO A 2 -25.00 25.17 7.41
N TYR A 3 -23.78 25.08 7.92
CA TYR A 3 -22.55 25.14 7.11
C TYR A 3 -22.50 24.13 5.95
N PHE A 4 -23.16 22.97 6.07
CA PHE A 4 -23.17 21.93 5.03
C PHE A 4 -24.50 21.88 4.27
N ALA A 5 -25.31 22.94 4.31
CA ALA A 5 -26.64 22.95 3.69
C ALA A 5 -26.58 22.67 2.17
N ASP A 6 -25.52 23.12 1.50
CA ASP A 6 -25.33 22.96 0.07
C ASP A 6 -24.54 21.69 -0.31
N LEU A 7 -24.15 20.87 0.67
CA LEU A 7 -23.34 19.67 0.46
C LEU A 7 -24.22 18.42 0.38
N ASN A 8 -24.16 17.73 -0.77
CA ASN A 8 -24.80 16.43 -0.91
C ASN A 8 -23.85 15.33 -0.40
N TRP A 9 -24.21 14.69 0.71
CA TRP A 9 -23.39 13.66 1.36
C TRP A 9 -23.27 12.37 0.56
N GLU A 10 -24.36 11.90 -0.05
CA GLU A 10 -24.34 10.66 -0.86
C GLU A 10 -23.36 10.79 -2.04
N ARG A 11 -23.34 11.96 -2.68
CA ARG A 11 -22.41 12.27 -3.76
C ARG A 11 -20.97 12.47 -3.28
N LEU A 12 -20.79 12.98 -2.06
CA LEU A 12 -19.47 13.12 -1.45
C LEU A 12 -18.86 11.75 -1.13
N GLU A 13 -19.63 10.85 -0.51
CA GLU A 13 -19.21 9.49 -0.17
C GLU A 13 -18.90 8.64 -1.41
N ALA A 14 -19.67 8.84 -2.49
CA ALA A 14 -19.40 8.21 -3.79
C ALA A 14 -18.19 8.81 -4.53
N GLY A 15 -17.57 9.88 -4.02
CA GLY A 15 -16.40 10.52 -4.63
C GLY A 15 -16.68 11.24 -5.96
N VAL A 16 -17.94 11.59 -6.25
CA VAL A 16 -18.33 12.23 -7.54
C VAL A 16 -18.39 13.75 -7.49
N ILE A 17 -18.20 14.36 -6.30
CA ILE A 17 -18.06 15.80 -6.15
C ILE A 17 -16.57 16.15 -6.32
N PRO A 18 -16.19 16.99 -7.31
CA PRO A 18 -14.80 17.37 -7.47
C PRO A 18 -14.34 18.20 -6.26
N PRO A 19 -13.10 17.98 -5.78
CA PRO A 19 -12.57 18.77 -4.68
C PRO A 19 -12.36 20.23 -5.12
N PRO A 20 -12.48 21.20 -4.19
CA PRO A 20 -12.29 22.62 -4.50
C PRO A 20 -10.83 22.98 -4.82
N PHE A 21 -9.89 22.10 -4.45
CA PHE A 21 -8.46 22.26 -4.71
C PHE A 21 -7.89 20.95 -5.22
N VAL A 22 -7.20 21.01 -6.36
CA VAL A 22 -6.44 19.90 -6.93
C VAL A 22 -4.95 20.26 -6.83
N PRO A 23 -4.14 19.52 -6.05
CA PRO A 23 -2.72 19.80 -5.92
C PRO A 23 -1.98 19.62 -7.26
N ASP A 24 -0.95 20.43 -7.50
CA ASP A 24 -0.08 20.25 -8.67
C ASP A 24 0.69 18.94 -8.52
N PRO A 25 0.54 17.97 -9.46
CA PRO A 25 1.25 16.69 -9.39
C PRO A 25 2.78 16.83 -9.43
N ARG A 26 3.30 18.00 -9.81
CA ARG A 26 4.74 18.28 -9.88
C ARG A 26 5.30 18.87 -8.58
N GLN A 27 4.44 19.23 -7.64
CA GLN A 27 4.84 19.84 -6.37
C GLN A 27 4.80 18.83 -5.22
N VAL A 28 5.88 18.79 -4.44
CA VAL A 28 5.94 18.01 -3.20
C VAL A 28 5.40 18.88 -2.05
N TYR A 29 4.26 18.48 -1.48
CA TYR A 29 3.63 19.16 -0.34
C TYR A 29 4.19 18.68 1.00
N ALA A 30 5.51 18.71 1.16
CA ALA A 30 6.22 18.35 2.38
C ALA A 30 7.47 19.24 2.57
N LYS A 31 8.08 19.21 3.75
CA LYS A 31 9.37 19.87 3.98
C LYS A 31 10.47 19.18 3.18
N ASP A 32 11.52 19.94 2.84
CA ASP A 32 12.72 19.37 2.24
C ASP A 32 13.32 18.32 3.19
N VAL A 33 13.82 17.23 2.61
CA VAL A 33 14.54 16.19 3.35
C VAL A 33 15.79 16.74 4.05
N SER A 34 16.41 17.81 3.53
CA SER A 34 17.51 18.51 4.21
C SER A 34 17.09 19.19 5.50
N ASP A 35 15.82 19.59 5.61
CA ASP A 35 15.26 20.31 6.75
C ASP A 35 14.62 19.37 7.77
N ILE A 36 14.59 18.06 7.47
CA ILE A 36 14.11 17.03 8.39
C ILE A 36 15.28 16.58 9.26
N ARG A 37 15.12 16.75 10.58
CA ARG A 37 16.08 16.23 11.55
C ARG A 37 16.17 14.70 11.42
N LEU A 38 17.35 14.19 11.05
CA LEU A 38 17.65 12.78 11.19
C LEU A 38 17.55 12.38 12.67
N GLY A 39 16.83 11.30 12.94
CA GLY A 39 16.68 10.75 14.28
C GLY A 39 18.05 10.43 14.90
N SER A 40 18.12 10.42 16.23
CA SER A 40 19.31 9.95 16.93
C SER A 40 19.47 8.44 16.76
N GLU A 41 20.69 8.00 16.49
CA GLU A 41 21.01 6.57 16.51
C GLU A 41 20.83 6.00 17.91
N ALA A 42 20.00 4.97 18.05
CA ALA A 42 19.81 4.27 19.31
C ALA A 42 21.00 3.32 19.55
N LYS A 43 21.90 3.69 20.45
CA LYS A 43 23.04 2.85 20.87
C LYS A 43 22.68 2.05 22.12
N GLY A 44 23.14 0.81 22.19
CA GLY A 44 22.95 -0.06 23.36
C GLY A 44 21.56 -0.70 23.50
N VAL A 45 20.73 -0.65 22.45
CA VAL A 45 19.44 -1.34 22.42
C VAL A 45 19.68 -2.81 22.08
N VAL A 46 19.18 -3.70 22.94
CA VAL A 46 19.21 -5.15 22.74
C VAL A 46 17.79 -5.62 22.45
N LEU A 47 17.57 -6.17 21.26
CA LEU A 47 16.29 -6.76 20.91
C LEU A 47 16.10 -8.08 21.67
N THR A 48 14.96 -8.20 22.33
CA THR A 48 14.58 -9.36 23.11
C THR A 48 13.69 -10.30 22.30
N LYS A 49 13.37 -11.44 22.91
CA LYS A 49 12.42 -12.39 22.32
C LYS A 49 11.01 -11.80 22.21
N GLU A 50 10.60 -10.98 23.17
CA GLU A 50 9.30 -10.30 23.17
C GLU A 50 9.16 -9.36 21.97
N ASP A 51 10.23 -8.62 21.64
CA ASP A 51 10.30 -7.76 20.45
C ASP A 51 10.15 -8.58 19.16
N THR A 52 10.79 -9.75 19.11
CA THR A 52 10.71 -10.63 17.95
C THR A 52 9.29 -11.19 17.75
N ASP A 53 8.63 -11.57 18.85
CA ASP A 53 7.26 -12.06 18.81
C ASP A 53 6.26 -10.93 18.45
N PHE A 54 6.53 -9.70 18.91
CA PHE A 54 5.81 -8.51 18.45
C PHE A 54 6.01 -8.25 16.95
N HIS A 55 7.24 -8.30 16.44
CA HIS A 55 7.52 -8.09 15.01
C HIS A 55 6.79 -9.10 14.11
N LYS A 56 6.69 -10.36 14.55
CA LYS A 56 5.92 -11.40 13.84
C LYS A 56 4.42 -11.07 13.83
N LYS A 57 3.88 -10.58 14.95
CA LYS A 57 2.47 -10.19 15.05
C LYS A 57 2.15 -8.95 14.23
N PHE A 58 3.07 -7.99 14.20
CA PHE A 58 2.94 -6.74 13.46
C PHE A 58 2.99 -6.97 11.94
N SER A 59 3.87 -7.86 11.49
CA SER A 59 4.09 -8.16 10.06
C SER A 59 2.98 -9.06 9.50
N SER A 60 1.75 -8.54 9.43
CA SER A 60 0.55 -9.27 8.97
C SER A 60 0.54 -9.56 7.46
N GLY A 61 1.50 -9.02 6.71
CA GLY A 61 1.62 -9.21 5.27
C GLY A 61 0.66 -8.31 4.49
N ARG A 62 -0.07 -8.87 3.53
CA ARG A 62 -0.99 -8.13 2.67
C ARG A 62 -2.35 -7.96 3.34
N VAL A 63 -2.91 -6.76 3.25
CA VAL A 63 -4.31 -6.51 3.63
C VAL A 63 -5.18 -6.81 2.42
N ALA A 64 -6.14 -7.72 2.57
CA ALA A 64 -6.87 -8.33 1.46
C ALA A 64 -7.54 -7.33 0.51
N ILE A 65 -8.34 -6.38 1.05
CA ILE A 65 -9.12 -5.44 0.24
C ILE A 65 -8.22 -4.49 -0.56
N PRO A 66 -7.28 -3.74 0.05
CA PRO A 66 -6.38 -2.85 -0.71
C PRO A 66 -5.54 -3.60 -1.74
N TRP A 67 -5.06 -4.81 -1.40
CA TRP A 67 -4.26 -5.60 -2.33
C TRP A 67 -5.09 -6.08 -3.54
N GLN A 68 -6.34 -6.49 -3.33
CA GLN A 68 -7.23 -6.83 -4.43
C GLN A 68 -7.57 -5.63 -5.30
N GLN A 69 -7.80 -4.45 -4.70
CA GLN A 69 -8.00 -3.20 -5.45
C GLN A 69 -6.78 -2.85 -6.31
N GLU A 70 -5.57 -2.98 -5.76
CA GLU A 70 -4.32 -2.78 -6.52
C GLU A 70 -4.24 -3.73 -7.74
N MET A 71 -4.59 -5.01 -7.58
CA MET A 71 -4.60 -5.98 -8.69
C MET A 71 -5.62 -5.65 -9.78
N LEU A 72 -6.75 -5.05 -9.41
CA LEU A 72 -7.77 -4.58 -10.37
C LEU A 72 -7.32 -3.30 -11.07
N GLU A 73 -6.84 -2.31 -10.32
CA GLU A 73 -6.40 -0.99 -10.83
C GLU A 73 -5.19 -1.10 -11.76
N THR A 74 -4.28 -2.02 -11.48
CA THR A 74 -3.10 -2.30 -12.34
C THR A 74 -3.44 -3.15 -13.56
N GLY A 75 -4.66 -3.69 -13.68
CA GLY A 75 -5.06 -4.60 -14.74
C GLY A 75 -4.45 -6.01 -14.64
N LEU A 76 -3.65 -6.29 -13.60
CA LEU A 76 -2.96 -7.58 -13.45
C LEU A 76 -3.95 -8.75 -13.31
N PHE A 77 -5.12 -8.52 -12.71
CA PHE A 77 -6.16 -9.53 -12.59
C PHE A 77 -6.61 -10.07 -13.97
N GLU A 78 -6.88 -9.17 -14.92
CA GLU A 78 -7.30 -9.51 -16.29
C GLU A 78 -6.17 -10.20 -17.06
N ASP A 79 -4.94 -9.72 -16.87
CA ASP A 79 -3.74 -10.32 -17.48
C ASP A 79 -3.48 -11.75 -17.01
N VAL A 80 -3.86 -12.11 -15.77
CA VAL A 80 -3.73 -13.47 -15.26
C VAL A 80 -4.84 -14.37 -15.81
N LEU A 81 -6.08 -13.86 -15.88
CA LEU A 81 -7.23 -14.63 -16.35
C LEU A 81 -7.24 -14.86 -17.87
N SER A 82 -6.71 -13.92 -18.64
CA SER A 82 -6.62 -14.03 -20.11
C SER A 82 -5.55 -15.00 -20.60
N ARG A 83 -4.64 -15.44 -19.73
CA ARG A 83 -3.64 -16.46 -20.07
C ARG A 83 -4.34 -17.82 -20.16
N PRO A 84 -4.19 -18.57 -21.27
CA PRO A 84 -4.70 -19.94 -21.35
C PRO A 84 -4.08 -20.73 -20.20
N ASN A 85 -4.94 -21.26 -19.32
CA ASN A 85 -4.61 -21.91 -18.05
C ASN A 85 -3.11 -22.11 -17.83
N PRO A 86 -2.45 -21.37 -16.92
CA PRO A 86 -1.16 -21.83 -16.46
C PRO A 86 -1.44 -23.20 -15.84
N VAL A 87 -0.93 -24.27 -16.45
CA VAL A 87 -0.64 -25.50 -15.72
C VAL A 87 0.15 -25.00 -14.52
N VAL A 88 -0.51 -24.91 -13.35
CA VAL A 88 0.18 -24.62 -12.10
C VAL A 88 1.22 -25.73 -12.02
N PRO A 89 2.53 -25.44 -12.18
CA PRO A 89 3.50 -26.44 -11.86
C PRO A 89 3.26 -26.69 -10.38
N VAL A 90 3.02 -27.94 -10.00
CA VAL A 90 3.23 -28.35 -8.61
C VAL A 90 4.66 -27.93 -8.32
N VAL A 91 4.82 -26.82 -7.60
CA VAL A 91 6.14 -26.33 -7.22
C VAL A 91 6.62 -27.25 -6.12
N ASP A 92 7.31 -28.32 -6.51
CA ASP A 92 8.33 -28.88 -5.66
C ASP A 92 9.28 -27.74 -5.31
N SER A 93 9.52 -27.55 -4.01
CA SER A 93 10.33 -26.51 -3.39
C SER A 93 11.73 -26.36 -4.00
N LYS A 94 11.84 -25.77 -5.18
CA LYS A 94 13.09 -25.35 -5.81
C LYS A 94 12.87 -23.99 -6.45
N LYS A 95 13.45 -22.98 -5.78
CA LYS A 95 13.53 -21.56 -6.11
C LYS A 95 13.39 -21.26 -7.62
N SER A 96 12.19 -20.84 -8.03
CA SER A 96 12.01 -20.04 -9.24
C SER A 96 11.71 -18.60 -8.81
N LYS A 97 12.56 -17.66 -9.23
CA LYS A 97 12.46 -16.25 -8.83
C LYS A 97 11.28 -15.61 -9.56
N SER A 98 10.28 -15.16 -8.79
CA SER A 98 9.23 -14.26 -9.26
C SER A 98 9.86 -12.98 -9.81
N LYS A 99 9.44 -12.56 -11.00
CA LYS A 99 9.78 -11.26 -11.62
C LYS A 99 8.82 -10.13 -11.20
N VAL A 100 7.83 -10.44 -10.36
CA VAL A 100 7.07 -9.42 -9.64
C VAL A 100 7.77 -9.26 -8.29
N CYS A 101 8.46 -8.13 -8.12
CA CYS A 101 9.24 -7.71 -6.95
C CYS A 101 8.60 -8.19 -5.63
N ALA A 102 9.30 -8.81 -4.69
CA ALA A 102 10.62 -8.43 -4.15
C ALA A 102 10.68 -6.95 -3.75
N LEU A 103 9.69 -6.51 -2.96
CA LEU A 103 9.85 -5.43 -2.00
C LEU A 103 9.56 -6.04 -0.63
N LEU A 104 10.59 -6.67 -0.07
CA LEU A 104 10.93 -6.86 1.35
C LEU A 104 12.08 -7.88 1.43
#